data_AF-T1PGI4-F1
#
_entry.id   AF-T1PGI4-F1
#
_cell.length_a   1.000
_cell.length_b   1.000
_cell.length_c   1.000
_cell.angle_alpha   90.00
_cell.angle_beta   90.00
_cell.angle_gamma   90.00
#
_symmetry.space_group_name_H-M   'P 1'
#
loop_
_entity.id
_entity.type
_entity.pdbx_description
1 polymer ?
#
loop_
_entity_poly.entity_id
_entity_poly.type
_entity_poly.pdbx_seq_one_letter_code
_entity_poly.pdbx_strand_id
1 'polypeptide(L)'
;MAANDEGKVSMEMLMMPEGSVGPTRRHLHKPVVCGINGYCVANGLELALMCDLRVMEETAVLGFFNRRFGVPVIDGGTARLPAMIGFARALDLILTGRQVNAEEAHAIGLVNRIVPTGNALVKALELAHALAKFPQSALNHDRNSLYSSVFEAANFHQAIQNEIMYTSKDIIDQMKDGITWFNQTFKEHNRDSWLKRDKSMADWDDQMVAEAAAQKEAEKQAQERARIEEEKRLKEEKEKKKADKKKKSDETDESAAKE
;
A
#
# COMPACT_ATOMS: atom_id res chain seq x y z
N MET A 1 -8.40 17.48 -18.41
CA MET A 1 -7.46 18.38 -19.11
C MET A 1 -8.15 19.71 -19.31
N ALA A 2 -7.86 20.73 -18.51
CA ALA A 2 -8.23 22.09 -18.87
C ALA A 2 -7.09 22.64 -19.73
N ALA A 3 -7.30 22.67 -21.04
CA ALA A 3 -6.38 23.35 -21.95
C ALA A 3 -6.52 24.86 -21.76
N ASN A 4 -5.44 25.62 -22.03
CA ASN A 4 -5.58 27.05 -22.26
C ASN A 4 -6.60 27.29 -23.39
N ASP A 5 -7.20 28.48 -23.47
CA ASP A 5 -8.26 28.86 -24.42
C ASP A 5 -7.99 28.50 -25.92
N GLU A 6 -6.76 28.13 -26.28
CA GLU A 6 -6.35 27.68 -27.62
C GLU A 6 -6.10 26.17 -27.80
N GLY A 7 -6.31 25.33 -26.78
CA GLY A 7 -6.11 23.87 -26.92
C GLY A 7 -4.65 23.40 -27.03
N LYS A 8 -3.66 24.29 -26.92
CA LYS A 8 -2.23 23.97 -27.06
C LYS A 8 -1.60 23.59 -25.72
N VAL A 9 -1.02 22.40 -25.65
CA VAL A 9 -0.12 21.98 -24.56
C VAL A 9 1.21 22.71 -24.73
N SER A 10 1.57 23.59 -23.80
CA SER A 10 2.87 24.28 -23.81
C SER A 10 3.93 23.51 -23.01
N MET A 11 5.21 23.67 -23.40
CA MET A 11 6.33 23.09 -22.62
C MET A 11 6.39 23.66 -21.21
N GLU A 12 6.05 24.93 -21.03
CA GLU A 12 5.98 25.58 -19.72
C GLU A 12 4.94 24.91 -18.81
N MET A 13 3.78 24.54 -19.36
CA MET A 13 2.74 23.80 -18.62
C MET A 13 3.13 22.36 -18.27
N LEU A 14 3.96 21.72 -19.08
CA LEU A 14 4.51 20.39 -18.78
C LEU A 14 5.63 20.44 -17.72
N MET A 15 6.32 21.57 -17.62
CA MET A 15 7.44 21.80 -16.69
C MET A 15 7.02 22.43 -15.36
N MET A 16 5.72 22.70 -15.14
CA MET A 16 5.24 23.22 -13.87
C MET A 16 5.60 22.26 -12.71
N PRO A 17 6.19 22.74 -11.59
CA PRO A 17 6.55 21.91 -10.44
C PRO A 17 5.37 21.19 -9.78
N GLU A 18 4.19 21.82 -9.83
CA GLU A 18 2.93 21.22 -9.35
C GLU A 18 2.19 20.40 -10.42
N GLY A 19 2.69 20.44 -11.67
CA GLY A 19 2.44 19.52 -12.78
C GLY A 19 1.02 19.45 -13.36
N SER A 20 0.87 19.73 -14.65
CA SER A 20 -0.33 19.37 -15.44
C SER A 20 -0.49 17.86 -15.67
N VAL A 21 0.57 17.08 -15.40
CA VAL A 21 0.68 15.63 -15.67
C VAL A 21 0.39 14.76 -14.44
N GLY A 22 0.27 15.34 -13.23
CA GLY A 22 -0.13 14.62 -12.02
C GLY A 22 0.68 14.93 -10.75
N PRO A 23 0.30 14.35 -9.59
CA PRO A 23 0.96 14.60 -8.30
C PRO A 23 2.40 14.05 -8.22
N THR A 24 2.81 13.23 -9.18
CA THR A 24 4.09 12.49 -9.24
C THR A 24 5.32 13.36 -9.41
N ARG A 25 5.16 14.65 -9.74
CA ARG A 25 6.27 15.63 -9.79
C ARG A 25 6.53 16.31 -8.45
N ARG A 26 5.63 16.18 -7.48
CA ARG A 26 5.78 16.78 -6.15
C ARG A 26 6.83 16.02 -5.33
N HIS A 27 7.66 16.77 -4.62
CA HIS A 27 8.49 16.22 -3.57
C HIS A 27 7.70 16.24 -2.26
N LEU A 28 7.31 15.05 -1.76
CA LEU A 28 6.50 14.91 -0.55
C LEU A 28 7.42 14.89 0.68
N HIS A 29 7.04 15.65 1.72
CA HIS A 29 7.80 15.78 2.97
C HIS A 29 7.46 14.73 4.04
N LYS A 30 6.55 13.80 3.74
CA LYS A 30 6.13 12.73 4.64
C LYS A 30 6.33 11.38 3.95
N PRO A 31 6.58 10.30 4.71
CA PRO A 31 6.64 8.96 4.15
C PRO A 31 5.29 8.58 3.53
N VAL A 32 5.34 7.96 2.35
CA VAL A 32 4.16 7.55 1.60
C VAL A 32 4.16 6.04 1.44
N VAL A 33 3.10 5.41 1.94
CA VAL A 33 2.86 3.98 1.80
C VAL A 33 1.66 3.79 0.90
N CYS A 34 1.77 2.99 -0.16
CA CYS A 34 0.63 2.63 -0.98
C CYS A 34 0.25 1.15 -0.83
N GLY A 35 -1.05 0.90 -0.80
CA GLY A 35 -1.65 -0.42 -0.95
C GLY A 35 -2.11 -0.63 -2.39
N ILE A 36 -1.73 -1.74 -3.01
CA ILE A 36 -2.04 -2.08 -4.40
C ILE A 36 -2.97 -3.29 -4.42
N ASN A 37 -4.24 -3.04 -4.71
CA ASN A 37 -5.29 -4.04 -4.88
C ASN A 37 -5.75 -4.11 -6.35
N GLY A 38 -5.30 -5.14 -7.08
CA GLY A 38 -5.65 -5.34 -8.50
C GLY A 38 -4.67 -4.73 -9.49
N TYR A 39 -5.16 -4.11 -10.56
CA TYR A 39 -4.33 -3.60 -11.64
C TYR A 39 -3.72 -2.24 -11.30
N CYS A 40 -2.39 -2.18 -11.23
CA CYS A 40 -1.63 -0.95 -11.08
C CYS A 40 -0.73 -0.79 -12.33
N VAL A 41 -1.29 -0.13 -13.34
CA VAL A 41 -0.73 -0.12 -14.70
C VAL A 41 -0.56 1.29 -15.24
N ALA A 42 0.40 1.47 -16.16
CA ALA A 42 0.73 2.75 -16.77
C ALA A 42 0.96 3.83 -15.70
N ASN A 43 0.20 4.94 -15.72
CA ASN A 43 0.38 6.02 -14.75
C ASN A 43 0.09 5.58 -13.29
N GLY A 44 -0.73 4.55 -13.09
CA GLY A 44 -0.95 3.97 -11.77
C GLY A 44 0.32 3.35 -11.20
N LEU A 45 1.16 2.74 -12.04
CA LEU A 45 2.47 2.23 -11.64
C LEU A 45 3.44 3.38 -11.34
N GLU A 46 3.43 4.45 -12.14
CA GLU A 46 4.27 5.63 -11.88
C GLU A 46 3.91 6.31 -10.55
N LEU A 47 2.62 6.34 -10.20
CA LEU A 47 2.16 6.79 -8.90
C LEU A 47 2.63 5.86 -7.76
N ALA A 48 2.59 4.54 -7.95
CA ALA A 48 3.12 3.59 -6.98
C ALA A 48 4.65 3.71 -6.81
N LEU A 49 5.38 4.03 -7.88
CA LEU A 49 6.82 4.30 -7.85
C LEU A 49 7.17 5.61 -7.13
N MET A 50 6.26 6.59 -7.10
CA MET A 50 6.45 7.81 -6.28
C MET A 50 6.42 7.50 -4.77
N CYS A 51 5.65 6.48 -4.36
CA CYS A 51 5.53 6.09 -2.96
C CYS A 51 6.84 5.48 -2.43
N ASP A 52 7.13 5.64 -1.15
CA ASP A 52 8.33 5.07 -0.53
C ASP A 52 8.19 3.55 -0.39
N LEU A 53 7.02 3.11 0.07
CA LEU A 53 6.73 1.70 0.38
C LEU A 53 5.48 1.22 -0.35
N ARG A 54 5.54 0.00 -0.88
CA ARG A 54 4.48 -0.67 -1.62
C ARG A 54 4.08 -1.97 -0.95
N VAL A 55 2.79 -2.09 -0.63
CA VAL A 55 2.13 -3.31 -0.16
C VAL A 55 1.18 -3.79 -1.25
N MET A 56 1.39 -4.99 -1.78
CA MET A 56 0.65 -5.49 -2.94
C MET A 56 -0.13 -6.75 -2.59
N GLU A 57 -1.33 -6.89 -3.14
CA GLU A 57 -2.10 -8.14 -3.03
C GLU A 57 -1.53 -9.23 -3.94
N GLU A 58 -1.63 -10.48 -3.53
CA GLU A 58 -1.11 -11.64 -4.30
C GLU A 58 -1.70 -11.74 -5.71
N THR A 59 -2.95 -11.29 -5.92
CA THR A 59 -3.63 -11.30 -7.23
C THR A 59 -3.45 -10.01 -8.03
N ALA A 60 -2.74 -9.01 -7.50
CA ALA A 60 -2.52 -7.75 -8.19
C ALA A 60 -1.55 -7.90 -9.37
N VAL A 61 -1.62 -6.97 -10.32
CA VAL A 61 -0.81 -6.99 -11.54
C VAL A 61 -0.22 -5.61 -11.81
N LEU A 62 1.08 -5.57 -12.07
CA LEU A 62 1.81 -4.36 -12.43
C LEU A 62 2.23 -4.39 -13.91
N GLY A 63 2.41 -3.22 -14.54
CA GLY A 63 3.06 -3.12 -15.84
C GLY A 63 2.78 -1.84 -16.62
N PHE A 64 3.59 -1.59 -17.66
CA PHE A 64 3.45 -0.43 -18.55
C PHE A 64 2.64 -0.78 -19.82
N PHE A 65 1.33 -1.01 -19.66
CA PHE A 65 0.47 -1.40 -20.78
C PHE A 65 0.25 -0.28 -21.81
N ASN A 66 0.56 0.97 -21.42
CA ASN A 66 0.62 2.13 -22.29
C ASN A 66 1.54 1.93 -23.51
N ARG A 67 2.49 0.98 -23.44
CA ARG A 67 3.32 0.56 -24.58
C ARG A 67 2.50 0.16 -25.81
N ARG A 68 1.32 -0.44 -25.63
CA ARG A 68 0.43 -0.87 -26.72
C ARG A 68 -0.28 0.29 -27.42
N PHE A 69 -0.30 1.46 -26.80
CA PHE A 69 -1.05 2.63 -27.26
C PHE A 69 -0.14 3.78 -27.72
N GLY A 70 1.18 3.56 -27.77
CA GLY A 70 2.14 4.59 -28.19
C GLY A 70 2.32 5.73 -27.17
N VAL A 71 1.81 5.58 -25.95
CA VAL A 71 1.94 6.59 -24.90
C VAL A 71 3.24 6.36 -24.11
N PRO A 72 4.18 7.32 -24.11
CA PRO A 72 5.44 7.17 -23.39
C PRO A 72 5.25 7.23 -21.86
N VAL A 73 6.25 6.70 -21.13
CA VAL A 73 6.37 6.81 -19.66
C VAL A 73 6.94 8.20 -19.35
N ILE A 74 6.14 9.09 -18.76
CA ILE A 74 6.45 10.53 -18.63
C ILE A 74 6.14 11.12 -17.25
N ASP A 75 5.79 10.28 -16.28
CA ASP A 75 5.37 10.66 -14.93
C ASP A 75 6.39 10.20 -13.86
N GLY A 76 7.65 10.12 -14.28
CA GLY A 76 8.80 9.76 -13.45
C GLY A 76 9.12 8.27 -13.42
N GLY A 77 8.36 7.42 -14.13
CA GLY A 77 8.64 5.99 -14.21
C GLY A 77 10.03 5.67 -14.78
N THR A 78 10.50 6.44 -15.76
CA THR A 78 11.86 6.27 -16.34
C THR A 78 13.00 6.66 -15.41
N ALA A 79 12.73 7.49 -14.39
CA ALA A 79 13.71 7.88 -13.38
C ALA A 79 13.70 6.91 -12.18
N ARG A 80 12.51 6.59 -11.66
CA ARG A 80 12.36 5.83 -10.41
C ARG A 80 12.51 4.33 -10.57
N LEU A 81 11.99 3.75 -11.66
CA LEU A 81 12.03 2.30 -11.88
C LEU A 81 13.46 1.73 -11.89
N PRO A 82 14.44 2.28 -12.66
CA PRO A 82 15.79 1.73 -12.68
C PRO A 82 16.51 1.88 -11.34
N ALA A 83 16.19 2.91 -10.54
CA ALA A 83 16.75 3.06 -9.20
C ALA A 83 16.26 1.97 -8.22
N MET A 84 15.09 1.37 -8.48
CA MET A 84 14.51 0.32 -7.63
C MET A 84 14.91 -1.10 -8.07
N ILE A 85 14.79 -1.40 -9.36
CA ILE A 85 14.92 -2.78 -9.88
C ILE A 85 16.15 -2.98 -10.78
N GLY A 86 16.97 -1.93 -10.94
CA GLY A 86 18.12 -1.93 -11.83
C GLY A 86 17.76 -1.66 -13.30
N PHE A 87 18.75 -1.22 -14.06
CA PHE A 87 18.58 -0.77 -15.45
C PHE A 87 18.03 -1.85 -16.38
N ALA A 88 18.56 -3.07 -16.32
CA ALA A 88 18.17 -4.15 -17.24
C ALA A 88 16.71 -4.58 -17.06
N ARG A 89 16.25 -4.76 -15.81
CA ARG A 89 14.86 -5.12 -15.52
C ARG A 89 13.89 -3.98 -15.83
N ALA A 90 14.30 -2.74 -15.58
CA ALA A 90 13.52 -1.57 -15.96
C ALA A 90 13.30 -1.50 -17.48
N LEU A 91 14.34 -1.75 -18.27
CA LEU A 91 14.22 -1.82 -19.73
C LEU A 91 13.28 -2.93 -20.18
N ASP A 92 13.39 -4.14 -19.61
CA ASP A 92 12.48 -5.24 -19.94
C ASP A 92 11.01 -4.84 -19.73
N LEU A 93 10.65 -4.31 -18.56
CA LEU A 93 9.27 -3.90 -18.26
C LEU A 93 8.78 -2.74 -19.14
N ILE A 94 9.63 -1.74 -19.37
CA ILE A 94 9.26 -0.55 -20.15
C ILE A 94 9.12 -0.90 -21.64
N LEU A 95 10.00 -1.72 -22.20
CA LEU A 95 10.02 -2.05 -23.63
C LEU A 95 8.96 -3.09 -23.98
N THR A 96 8.85 -4.16 -23.19
CA THR A 96 7.88 -5.24 -23.47
C THR A 96 6.46 -4.86 -23.08
N GLY A 97 6.29 -4.00 -22.07
CA GLY A 97 4.99 -3.72 -21.47
C GLY A 97 4.31 -4.96 -20.91
N ARG A 98 5.09 -6.00 -20.56
CA ARG A 98 4.56 -7.25 -20.00
C ARG A 98 3.96 -7.04 -18.61
N GLN A 99 3.18 -8.04 -18.19
CA GLN A 99 2.62 -8.09 -16.85
C GLN A 99 3.67 -8.58 -15.86
N VAL A 100 3.59 -8.07 -14.62
CA VAL A 100 4.38 -8.52 -13.47
C VAL A 100 3.40 -8.89 -12.37
N ASN A 101 3.49 -10.14 -11.89
CA ASN A 101 2.68 -10.62 -10.77
C ASN A 101 3.32 -10.27 -9.42
N ALA A 102 2.61 -10.52 -8.32
CA ALA A 102 3.08 -10.15 -6.99
C ALA A 102 4.41 -10.80 -6.60
N GLU A 103 4.59 -12.10 -6.88
CA GLU A 103 5.81 -12.85 -6.54
C GLU A 103 7.04 -12.27 -7.24
N GLU A 104 6.94 -12.04 -8.55
CA GLU A 104 8.02 -11.43 -9.31
C GLU A 104 8.28 -10.00 -8.85
N ALA A 105 7.22 -9.20 -8.66
CA ALA A 105 7.33 -7.82 -8.20
C ALA A 105 8.10 -7.73 -6.86
N HIS A 106 7.86 -8.67 -5.94
CA HIS A 106 8.59 -8.75 -4.70
C HIS A 106 10.04 -9.20 -4.91
N ALA A 107 10.27 -10.26 -5.69
CA ALA A 107 11.59 -10.82 -5.94
C ALA A 107 12.56 -9.82 -6.61
N ILE A 108 12.04 -8.94 -7.46
CA ILE A 108 12.87 -7.93 -8.14
C ILE A 108 13.04 -6.63 -7.34
N GLY A 109 12.37 -6.48 -6.19
CA GLY A 109 12.41 -5.27 -5.36
C GLY A 109 11.43 -4.18 -5.79
N LEU A 110 10.50 -4.47 -6.71
CA LEU A 110 9.47 -3.52 -7.12
C LEU A 110 8.42 -3.32 -6.02
N VAL A 111 8.20 -4.32 -5.15
CA VAL A 111 7.24 -4.28 -4.04
C VAL A 111 7.88 -4.77 -2.75
N ASN A 112 7.56 -4.11 -1.63
CA ASN A 112 8.15 -4.42 -0.33
C ASN A 112 7.46 -5.59 0.36
N ARG A 113 6.13 -5.75 0.22
CA ARG A 113 5.34 -6.77 0.91
C ARG A 113 4.22 -7.30 0.03
N ILE A 114 4.03 -8.63 0.04
CA ILE A 114 2.85 -9.30 -0.54
C ILE A 114 1.87 -9.63 0.59
N VAL A 115 0.58 -9.44 0.35
CA VAL A 115 -0.50 -9.75 1.31
C VAL A 115 -1.65 -10.49 0.61
N PRO A 116 -2.49 -11.23 1.35
CA PRO A 116 -3.68 -11.85 0.77
C PRO A 116 -4.63 -10.80 0.20
N THR A 117 -5.36 -11.15 -0.86
CA THR A 117 -6.34 -10.28 -1.51
C THR A 117 -7.36 -9.70 -0.51
N GLY A 118 -7.66 -8.41 -0.64
CA GLY A 118 -8.51 -7.63 0.28
C GLY A 118 -7.77 -6.99 1.47
N ASN A 119 -6.47 -7.23 1.66
CA ASN A 119 -5.71 -6.73 2.81
C ASN A 119 -4.71 -5.61 2.52
N ALA A 120 -4.51 -5.21 1.25
CA ALA A 120 -3.47 -4.23 0.92
C ALA A 120 -3.62 -2.90 1.68
N LEU A 121 -4.83 -2.34 1.74
CA LEU A 121 -5.07 -1.09 2.45
C LEU A 121 -4.80 -1.21 3.96
N VAL A 122 -5.29 -2.28 4.58
CA VAL A 122 -5.11 -2.51 6.02
C VAL A 122 -3.63 -2.61 6.37
N LYS A 123 -2.89 -3.40 5.60
CA LYS A 123 -1.45 -3.61 5.83
C LYS A 123 -0.61 -2.39 5.48
N ALA A 124 -1.03 -1.57 4.52
CA ALA A 124 -0.43 -0.27 4.26
C ALA A 124 -0.66 0.71 5.42
N LEU A 125 -1.87 0.75 5.99
CA LEU A 125 -2.19 1.59 7.16
C LEU A 125 -1.45 1.15 8.42
N GLU A 126 -1.39 -0.16 8.70
CA GLU A 126 -0.59 -0.71 9.81
C GLU A 126 0.88 -0.27 9.69
N LEU A 127 1.44 -0.32 8.48
CA LEU A 127 2.80 0.12 8.20
C LEU A 127 2.95 1.64 8.38
N ALA A 128 2.01 2.44 7.90
CA ALA A 128 2.03 3.89 8.07
C ALA A 128 1.94 4.28 9.56
N HIS A 129 1.07 3.65 10.34
CA HIS A 129 0.98 3.87 11.79
C HIS A 129 2.26 3.49 12.52
N ALA A 130 2.91 2.39 12.13
CA ALA A 130 4.21 2.02 12.69
C ALA A 130 5.27 3.10 12.42
N LEU A 131 5.30 3.67 11.21
CA LEU A 131 6.24 4.75 10.86
C LEU A 131 5.93 6.05 11.61
N ALA A 132 4.66 6.37 11.85
CA ALA A 132 4.23 7.59 12.54
C ALA A 132 4.73 7.66 13.99
N LYS A 133 4.95 6.50 14.63
CA LYS A 133 5.45 6.39 16.01
C LYS A 133 6.94 6.69 16.15
N PHE A 134 7.70 6.69 15.06
CA PHE A 134 9.13 7.00 15.11
C PHE A 134 9.40 8.51 15.21
N PRO A 135 10.60 8.93 15.66
CA PRO A 135 11.03 10.32 15.58
C PRO A 135 11.03 10.82 14.13
N GLN A 136 10.02 11.63 13.79
CA GLN A 136 9.76 12.05 12.41
C GLN A 136 10.89 12.87 11.81
N SER A 137 11.63 13.64 12.61
CA SER A 137 12.75 14.45 12.12
C SER A 137 13.90 13.57 11.60
N ALA A 138 14.28 12.55 12.37
CA ALA A 138 15.32 11.60 11.96
C ALA A 138 14.86 10.72 10.78
N LEU A 139 13.62 10.22 10.83
CA LEU A 139 13.07 9.40 9.76
C LEU A 139 13.03 10.15 8.42
N ASN A 140 12.55 11.40 8.42
CA ASN A 140 12.50 12.21 7.19
C ASN A 140 13.90 12.67 6.75
N HIS A 141 14.84 12.83 7.67
CA HIS A 141 16.24 13.11 7.33
C HIS A 141 16.84 11.97 6.51
N ASP A 142 16.73 10.73 6.99
CA ASP A 142 17.24 9.53 6.30
C ASP A 142 16.61 9.39 4.92
N ARG A 143 15.29 9.58 4.85
CA ARG A 143 14.52 9.56 3.61
C ARG A 143 15.04 10.60 2.62
N ASN A 144 15.19 11.85 3.04
CA ASN A 144 15.64 12.94 2.16
C ASN A 144 17.08 12.75 1.70
N SER A 145 17.96 12.27 2.59
CA SER A 145 19.34 11.90 2.24
C SER A 145 19.37 10.85 1.13
N LEU A 146 18.54 9.80 1.24
CA LEU A 146 18.43 8.76 0.20
C LEU A 146 17.94 9.33 -1.14
N TYR A 147 16.89 10.16 -1.14
CA TYR A 147 16.40 10.81 -2.36
C TYR A 147 17.48 11.66 -3.02
N SER A 148 18.20 12.46 -2.24
CA SER A 148 19.27 13.31 -2.76
C SER A 148 20.41 12.47 -3.32
N SER A 149 20.81 11.40 -2.62
CA SER A 149 21.85 10.49 -3.10
C SER A 149 21.51 9.81 -4.42
N VAL A 150 20.24 9.49 -4.67
CA VAL A 150 19.81 8.75 -5.86
C VAL A 150 19.55 9.68 -7.05
N PHE A 151 18.97 10.87 -6.83
CA PHE A 151 18.46 11.71 -7.91
C PHE A 151 19.20 13.06 -8.08
N GLU A 152 19.98 13.50 -7.10
CA GLU A 152 20.59 14.85 -7.11
C GLU A 152 22.13 14.80 -7.04
N ALA A 153 22.69 13.89 -6.24
CA ALA A 153 24.11 13.85 -5.97
C ALA A 153 24.92 13.34 -7.18
N ALA A 154 25.88 14.14 -7.64
CA ALA A 154 26.74 13.78 -8.76
C ALA A 154 27.85 12.78 -8.39
N ASN A 155 28.23 12.71 -7.12
CA ASN A 155 29.29 11.83 -6.63
C ASN A 155 29.11 11.52 -5.13
N PHE A 156 29.88 10.55 -4.64
CA PHE A 156 29.82 10.10 -3.25
C PHE A 156 30.10 11.22 -2.23
N HIS A 157 31.05 12.11 -2.51
CA HIS A 157 31.39 13.19 -1.59
C HIS A 157 30.21 14.16 -1.41
N GLN A 158 29.54 14.51 -2.52
CA GLN A 158 28.34 15.33 -2.48
C GLN A 158 27.20 14.64 -1.72
N ALA A 159 27.02 13.33 -1.90
CA ALA A 159 25.99 12.58 -1.18
C ALA A 159 26.20 12.64 0.34
N ILE A 160 27.43 12.42 0.81
CA ILE A 160 27.79 12.53 2.23
C ILE A 160 27.67 13.97 2.74
N GLN A 161 28.04 14.95 1.91
CA GLN A 161 27.86 16.35 2.27
C GLN A 161 26.37 16.68 2.45
N ASN A 162 25.50 16.20 1.56
CA ASN A 162 24.05 16.40 1.67
C ASN A 162 23.48 15.75 2.94
N GLU A 163 23.94 14.53 3.29
CA GLU A 163 23.61 13.87 4.56
C GLU A 163 23.92 14.77 5.76
N ILE A 164 25.12 15.34 5.82
CA ILE A 164 25.50 16.26 6.91
C ILE A 164 24.63 17.53 6.88
N MET A 165 24.41 18.11 5.70
CA MET A 165 23.68 19.38 5.55
C MET A 165 22.19 19.28 5.87
N TYR A 166 21.56 18.11 5.69
CA TYR A 166 20.18 17.88 6.12
C TYR A 166 20.03 17.73 7.64
N THR A 167 21.13 17.68 8.39
CA THR A 167 21.08 17.57 9.86
C THR A 167 20.71 18.92 10.46
N SER A 168 19.52 19.02 11.04
CA SER A 168 19.06 20.19 11.79
C SER A 168 19.39 20.08 13.29
N LYS A 169 19.36 21.22 13.99
CA LYS A 169 19.51 21.25 15.44
C LYS A 169 18.49 20.35 16.14
N ASP A 170 17.25 20.33 15.67
CA ASP A 170 16.17 19.52 16.25
C ASP A 170 16.49 18.02 16.19
N ILE A 171 17.13 17.56 15.13
CA ILE A 171 17.58 16.16 14.99
C ILE A 171 18.67 15.85 16.01
N ILE A 172 19.64 16.76 16.18
CA ILE A 172 20.73 16.60 17.15
C ILE A 172 20.19 16.51 18.58
N ASP A 173 19.21 17.35 18.92
CA ASP A 173 18.61 17.35 20.26
C ASP A 173 17.78 16.06 20.48
N GLN A 174 16.95 15.65 19.51
CA GLN A 174 16.25 14.35 19.57
C GLN A 174 17.21 13.16 19.67
N MET A 175 18.36 13.21 18.99
CA MET A 175 19.38 12.17 19.05
C MET A 175 20.00 12.07 20.46
N LYS A 176 20.30 13.20 21.11
CA LYS A 176 20.82 13.23 22.49
C LYS A 176 19.82 12.63 23.48
N ASP A 177 18.54 13.00 23.37
CA ASP A 177 17.46 12.41 24.16
C ASP A 177 17.31 10.92 23.86
N GLY A 178 17.49 10.56 22.58
CA GLY A 178 17.64 9.23 22.04
C GLY A 178 18.60 8.36 22.84
N ILE A 179 19.86 8.79 22.83
CA ILE A 179 21.03 8.13 23.43
C ILE A 179 20.90 8.07 24.96
N THR A 180 20.47 9.17 25.59
CA THR A 180 20.33 9.25 27.04
C THR A 180 19.32 8.21 27.55
N TRP A 181 18.15 8.13 26.91
CA TRP A 181 17.15 7.11 27.22
C TRP A 181 17.69 5.69 26.99
N PHE A 182 18.42 5.46 25.88
CA PHE A 182 18.96 4.14 25.54
C PHE A 182 19.91 3.64 26.64
N ASN A 183 20.86 4.48 27.05
CA ASN A 183 21.84 4.17 28.09
C ASN A 183 21.19 3.93 29.47
N GLN A 184 20.08 4.61 29.78
CA GLN A 184 19.37 4.44 31.05
C GLN A 184 18.47 3.18 31.08
N THR A 185 17.90 2.82 29.93
CA THR A 185 16.96 1.71 29.81
C THR A 185 17.67 0.36 29.70
N PHE A 186 18.87 0.33 29.12
CA PHE A 186 19.62 -0.90 28.91
C PHE A 186 20.27 -1.40 30.22
N LYS A 187 19.92 -2.63 30.62
CA LYS A 187 20.58 -3.40 31.70
C LYS A 187 20.82 -4.82 31.18
N GLU A 188 21.86 -5.50 31.67
CA GLU A 188 22.34 -6.81 31.14
C GLU A 188 21.26 -7.89 30.96
N HIS A 189 20.15 -7.82 31.71
CA HIS A 189 19.07 -8.82 31.70
C HIS A 189 17.87 -8.47 30.79
N ASN A 190 17.90 -7.39 30.00
CA ASN A 190 16.78 -7.02 29.13
C ASN A 190 17.26 -6.59 27.74
N ARG A 191 17.59 -7.58 26.90
CA ARG A 191 18.15 -7.33 25.56
C ARG A 191 17.11 -6.80 24.57
N ASP A 192 15.83 -7.10 24.73
CA ASP A 192 14.81 -6.74 23.73
C ASP A 192 14.08 -5.41 24.03
N SER A 193 14.56 -4.63 25.02
CA SER A 193 13.87 -3.41 25.46
C SER A 193 13.87 -2.28 24.45
N TRP A 194 14.78 -2.27 23.47
CA TRP A 194 14.82 -1.23 22.42
C TRP A 194 13.61 -1.29 21.48
N LEU A 195 12.91 -2.43 21.38
CA LEU A 195 11.71 -2.60 20.57
C LEU A 195 10.49 -1.83 21.12
N LYS A 196 10.60 -1.25 22.33
CA LYS A 196 9.46 -0.67 23.07
C LYS A 196 9.39 0.85 23.03
N ARG A 197 10.31 1.55 22.34
CA ARG A 197 10.28 3.02 22.26
C ARG A 197 9.36 3.50 21.14
N ASP A 198 8.08 3.21 21.29
CA ASP A 198 7.05 3.84 20.47
C ASP A 198 6.76 5.22 21.07
N LYS A 199 6.83 6.28 20.26
CA LYS A 199 6.18 7.53 20.65
C LYS A 199 4.67 7.27 20.61
N SER A 200 3.97 7.63 21.68
CA SER A 200 2.50 7.66 21.68
C SER A 200 2.04 8.51 20.50
N MET A 201 1.12 7.97 19.70
CA MET A 201 0.42 8.76 18.70
C MET A 201 -0.49 9.77 19.43
N ALA A 202 -1.02 10.77 18.71
CA ALA A 202 -1.91 11.73 19.35
C ALA A 202 -3.20 11.01 19.81
N ASP A 203 -3.71 11.34 20.99
CA ASP A 203 -4.80 10.61 21.68
C ASP A 203 -6.09 10.40 20.84
N TRP A 204 -6.31 11.23 19.80
CA TRP A 204 -7.46 11.14 18.91
C TRP A 204 -7.32 10.08 17.80
N ASP A 205 -6.11 9.71 17.40
CA ASP A 205 -5.88 8.64 16.40
C ASP A 205 -6.17 7.27 17.01
N ASP A 206 -5.79 7.05 18.27
CA ASP A 206 -6.06 5.78 18.96
C ASP A 206 -7.56 5.51 19.12
N GLN A 207 -8.35 6.58 19.29
CA GLN A 207 -9.82 6.52 19.33
C GLN A 207 -10.41 6.20 17.95
N MET A 208 -9.98 6.90 16.89
CA MET A 208 -10.44 6.67 15.52
C MET A 208 -10.09 5.26 15.01
N VAL A 209 -8.88 4.76 15.32
CA VAL A 209 -8.44 3.41 14.96
C VAL A 209 -9.25 2.35 15.70
N ALA A 210 -9.51 2.57 17.00
CA ALA A 210 -10.35 1.67 17.79
C ALA A 210 -11.80 1.63 17.26
N GLU A 211 -12.36 2.79 16.91
CA GLU A 211 -13.70 2.91 16.33
C GLU A 211 -13.79 2.23 14.95
N ALA A 212 -12.81 2.46 14.07
CA ALA A 212 -12.77 1.84 12.75
C ALA A 212 -12.60 0.31 12.84
N ALA A 213 -11.78 -0.19 13.78
CA ALA A 213 -11.63 -1.63 14.03
C ALA A 213 -12.94 -2.25 14.54
N ALA A 214 -13.61 -1.58 15.50
CA ALA A 214 -14.90 -2.03 16.02
C ALA A 214 -15.99 -2.05 14.93
N GLN A 215 -16.01 -1.06 14.04
CA GLN A 215 -16.97 -0.98 12.93
C GLN A 215 -16.75 -2.12 11.92
N LYS A 216 -15.49 -2.40 11.58
CA LYS A 216 -15.14 -3.49 10.66
C LYS A 216 -15.45 -4.88 11.25
N GLU A 217 -15.27 -5.05 12.55
CA GLU A 217 -15.64 -6.27 13.27
C GLU A 217 -17.17 -6.44 13.34
N ALA A 218 -17.92 -5.35 13.56
CA ALA A 218 -19.37 -5.35 13.53
C ALA A 218 -19.92 -5.72 12.13
N GLU A 219 -19.33 -5.20 11.06
CA GLU A 219 -19.67 -5.56 9.67
C GLU A 219 -19.40 -7.04 9.39
N LYS A 220 -18.25 -7.57 9.83
CA LYS A 220 -17.91 -8.99 9.68
C LYS A 220 -18.87 -9.90 10.45
N GLN A 221 -19.25 -9.51 11.67
CA GLN A 221 -20.26 -10.24 12.46
C GLN A 221 -21.65 -10.14 11.84
N ALA A 222 -22.02 -9.02 11.22
CA ALA A 222 -23.28 -8.87 10.50
C ALA A 222 -23.32 -9.77 9.24
N GLN A 223 -22.24 -9.83 8.47
CA GLN A 223 -22.12 -10.71 7.32
C GLN A 223 -22.19 -12.19 7.70
N GLU A 224 -21.52 -12.60 8.79
CA GLU A 224 -21.57 -13.99 9.26
C GLU A 224 -22.96 -14.36 9.79
N ARG A 225 -23.64 -13.45 10.52
CA ARG A 225 -25.02 -13.65 10.96
C ARG A 225 -25.97 -13.81 9.77
N ALA A 226 -25.85 -12.96 8.75
CA ALA A 226 -26.64 -13.06 7.53
C ALA A 226 -26.41 -14.39 6.79
N ARG A 227 -25.15 -14.87 6.72
CA ARG A 227 -24.81 -16.16 6.13
C ARG A 227 -25.44 -17.33 6.88
N ILE A 228 -25.38 -17.33 8.21
CA ILE A 228 -26.00 -18.37 9.05
C ILE A 228 -27.52 -18.38 8.90
N GLU A 229 -28.15 -17.21 8.80
CA GLU A 229 -29.59 -17.08 8.62
C GLU A 229 -30.05 -17.57 7.23
N GLU A 230 -29.27 -17.26 6.18
CA GLU A 230 -29.50 -17.79 4.83
C GLU A 230 -29.36 -19.32 4.78
N GLU A 231 -28.33 -19.89 5.41
CA GLU A 231 -28.14 -21.34 5.52
C GLU A 231 -29.29 -22.02 6.27
N LYS A 232 -29.81 -21.40 7.34
CA LYS A 232 -30.99 -21.89 8.06
C LYS A 232 -32.24 -21.86 7.17
N ARG A 233 -32.48 -20.75 6.45
CA ARG A 233 -33.62 -20.62 5.54
C ARG A 233 -33.59 -21.67 4.43
N LEU A 234 -32.41 -21.93 3.86
CA LEU A 234 -32.20 -22.97 2.85
C LEU A 234 -32.41 -24.39 3.41
N LYS A 235 -32.04 -24.65 4.67
CA LYS A 235 -32.33 -25.93 5.34
C LYS A 235 -33.82 -26.11 5.58
N GLU A 236 -34.52 -25.10 6.08
CA GLU A 236 -35.97 -25.12 6.30
C GLU A 236 -36.75 -25.30 4.99
N GLU A 237 -36.33 -24.64 3.90
CA GLU A 237 -36.92 -24.87 2.57
C GLU A 237 -36.68 -26.30 2.06
N LYS A 238 -35.51 -26.88 2.30
CA LYS A 238 -35.20 -28.28 1.95
C LYS A 238 -36.02 -29.25 2.79
N GLU A 239 -36.23 -28.98 4.07
CA GLU A 239 -37.07 -29.79 4.96
C GLU A 239 -38.55 -29.71 4.59
N LYS A 240 -39.07 -28.51 4.29
CA LYS A 240 -40.44 -28.34 3.75
C LYS A 240 -40.62 -29.09 2.44
N LYS A 241 -39.68 -28.97 1.49
CA LYS A 241 -39.72 -29.74 0.22
C LYS A 241 -39.65 -31.26 0.45
N LYS A 242 -38.90 -31.74 1.45
CA LYS A 242 -38.87 -33.17 1.82
C LYS A 242 -40.19 -33.62 2.47
N ALA A 243 -40.76 -32.80 3.35
CA ALA A 243 -42.04 -33.08 4.00
C ALA A 243 -43.20 -33.10 3.00
N ASP A 244 -43.23 -32.17 2.06
CA ASP A 244 -44.23 -32.13 0.97
C ASP A 244 -44.08 -33.33 0.03
N LYS A 245 -42.84 -33.74 -0.27
CA LYS A 245 -42.58 -34.94 -1.09
C LYS A 245 -42.98 -36.25 -0.39
N LYS A 246 -42.87 -36.29 0.95
CA LYS A 246 -43.29 -37.43 1.78
C LYS A 246 -44.82 -37.51 1.92
N LYS A 247 -45.50 -36.36 2.09
CA LYS A 247 -46.97 -36.30 2.01
C LYS A 247 -47.50 -36.77 0.65
N LYS A 248 -46.82 -36.41 -0.43
CA LYS A 248 -47.21 -36.83 -1.79
C LYS A 248 -46.96 -38.31 -2.08
N SER A 249 -46.01 -38.96 -1.38
CA SER A 249 -45.80 -40.41 -1.49
C SER A 249 -46.82 -41.20 -0.65
N ASP A 250 -47.15 -40.70 0.54
CA ASP A 250 -48.14 -41.34 1.42
C ASP A 250 -49.57 -41.26 0.81
N GLU A 251 -49.93 -40.19 0.10
CA GLU A 251 -51.21 -40.09 -0.64
C GLU A 251 -51.29 -41.03 -1.86
N THR A 252 -50.16 -41.35 -2.50
CA THR A 252 -50.15 -42.33 -3.61
C THR A 252 -50.27 -43.77 -3.12
N ASP A 253 -49.67 -44.13 -1.98
CA ASP A 253 -49.78 -45.48 -1.41
C ASP A 253 -51.20 -45.76 -0.85
N GLU A 254 -51.88 -44.76 -0.30
CA GLU A 254 -53.27 -44.92 0.18
C GLU A 254 -54.29 -45.04 -0.98
N SER A 255 -53.94 -44.53 -2.18
CA SER A 255 -54.73 -44.69 -3.41
C SER A 255 -54.51 -46.04 -4.12
N ALA A 256 -53.37 -46.69 -3.91
CA ALA A 256 -53.04 -48.00 -4.49
C ALA A 256 -53.57 -49.19 -3.67
N ALA A 257 -53.94 -48.98 -2.40
CA ALA A 257 -54.50 -50.01 -1.52
C ALA A 257 -56.04 -50.15 -1.62
N LYS A 258 -56.69 -49.51 -2.60
CA LYS A 258 -58.14 -49.51 -2.82
C LYS A 258 -58.61 -50.10 -4.16
N GLU A 259 -57.74 -50.79 -4.90
CA GLU A 259 -58.14 -51.69 -6.01
C GLU A 259 -58.15 -53.16 -5.59
#